data_AF-A0A9E5AT65-F1
#
_entry.id   AF-A0A9E5AT65-F1
#
_cell.length_a   1.000
_cell.length_b   1.000
_cell.length_c   1.000
_cell.angle_alpha   90.00
_cell.angle_beta   90.00
_cell.angle_gamma   90.00
#
_symmetry.space_group_name_H-M   'P 1'
#
loop_
_entity.id
_entity.type
_entity.pdbx_description
1 polymer ?
#
loop_
_entity_poly.entity_id
_entity_poly.type
_entity_poly.pdbx_seq_one_letter_code
_entity_poly.pdbx_strand_id
1 'polypeptide(L)'
;MSERPPALPPKGQPIPEREWRSLEVIIAILEGNDRARRLELKTRLRISDREFKLATYYTRQRKGVLAERQRLTEERMVRHPDPTAAERAMGYYAEQIESQVSEAVLTLRKKGYPTHGSGYGDIIKPSQFIYFNPEKIPLLTHFHFPDALKPYFEKMGVEPFAESERVGFRCGKALSVEELKDVWSKIAEALPVIGPESLTPSETSVMPMNKHLQVGPFKPKRQI
;
A
#
# COMPACT_ATOMS: atom_id res chain seq x y z
N MET A 1 3.79 16.95 3.90
CA MET A 1 2.99 17.36 5.05
C MET A 1 1.81 16.39 5.13
N SER A 2 1.77 15.52 6.13
CA SER A 2 0.58 14.67 6.34
C SER A 2 -0.44 15.55 7.04
N GLU A 3 -1.41 16.07 6.30
CA GLU A 3 -2.57 16.70 6.92
C GLU A 3 -3.22 15.66 7.84
N ARG A 4 -3.47 16.04 9.10
CA ARG A 4 -4.22 15.16 10.00
C ARG A 4 -5.59 14.96 9.33
N PRO A 5 -6.10 13.72 9.25
CA PRO A 5 -7.46 13.51 8.78
C PRO A 5 -8.40 14.41 9.60
N PRO A 6 -9.43 15.02 8.97
CA PRO A 6 -10.39 15.85 9.69
C PRO A 6 -10.90 15.07 10.89
N ALA A 7 -10.76 15.68 12.08
CA ALA A 7 -11.21 15.06 13.30
C ALA A 7 -12.70 14.76 13.14
N LEU A 8 -13.10 13.50 13.41
CA LEU A 8 -14.52 13.17 13.47
C LEU A 8 -15.23 14.19 14.37
N PRO A 9 -16.48 14.58 14.05
CA PRO A 9 -17.26 15.42 14.93
C PRO A 9 -17.24 14.88 16.37
N PRO A 10 -17.35 15.74 17.39
CA PRO A 10 -17.53 15.32 18.78
C PRO A 10 -18.57 14.20 18.91
N LYS A 11 -18.36 13.31 19.88
CA LYS A 11 -19.27 12.19 20.13
C LYS A 11 -20.70 12.73 20.34
N GLY A 12 -21.68 12.15 19.65
CA GLY A 12 -23.07 12.59 19.68
C GLY A 12 -23.45 13.64 18.63
N GLN A 13 -22.49 14.23 17.91
CA GLN A 13 -22.79 15.05 16.73
C GLN A 13 -22.88 14.17 15.46
N PRO A 14 -23.86 14.44 14.58
CA PRO A 14 -24.01 13.73 13.32
C PRO A 14 -22.85 14.06 12.36
N ILE A 15 -22.42 13.07 11.59
CA ILE A 15 -21.47 13.27 10.50
C ILE A 15 -22.27 13.76 9.27
N PRO A 16 -21.88 14.88 8.64
CA PRO A 16 -22.56 15.37 7.44
C PRO A 16 -22.67 14.31 6.34
N GLU A 17 -23.80 14.27 5.63
CA GLU A 17 -24.11 13.22 4.64
C GLU A 17 -22.97 12.99 3.61
N ARG A 18 -22.40 14.09 3.11
CA ARG A 18 -21.30 14.06 2.12
C ARG A 18 -20.00 13.43 2.65
N GLU A 19 -19.79 13.46 3.97
CA GLU A 19 -18.54 13.03 4.61
C GLU A 19 -18.50 11.53 4.87
N TRP A 20 -19.65 10.84 4.83
CA TRP A 20 -19.70 9.37 4.99
C TRP A 20 -18.95 8.59 3.91
N ARG A 21 -18.64 9.24 2.78
CA ARG A 21 -17.84 8.67 1.70
C ARG A 21 -16.38 9.13 1.72
N SER A 22 -16.01 10.02 2.64
CA SER A 22 -14.60 10.42 2.81
C SER A 22 -13.81 9.23 3.36
N LEU A 23 -12.66 8.99 2.74
CA LEU A 23 -11.73 7.96 3.18
C LEU A 23 -11.26 8.22 4.62
N GLU A 24 -11.03 9.48 4.98
CA GLU A 24 -10.59 9.85 6.32
C GLU A 24 -11.63 9.51 7.39
N VAL A 25 -12.91 9.80 7.11
CA VAL A 25 -14.02 9.49 8.01
C VAL A 25 -14.18 7.98 8.16
N ILE A 26 -14.12 7.23 7.05
CA ILE A 26 -14.19 5.77 7.06
C ILE A 26 -13.07 5.19 7.92
N ILE A 27 -11.82 5.61 7.69
CA ILE A 27 -10.65 5.17 8.47
C ILE A 27 -10.86 5.48 9.95
N ALA A 28 -11.26 6.71 10.29
CA ALA A 28 -11.43 7.12 11.67
C ALA A 28 -12.50 6.29 12.41
N ILE A 29 -13.59 5.92 11.73
CA ILE A 29 -14.63 5.05 12.30
C ILE A 29 -14.15 3.60 12.46
N LEU A 30 -13.40 3.08 11.48
CA LEU A 30 -12.82 1.73 11.56
C LEU A 30 -11.81 1.63 12.71
N GLU A 31 -10.96 2.64 12.89
CA GLU A 31 -9.97 2.70 13.97
C GLU A 31 -10.61 2.91 15.36
N GLY A 32 -11.60 3.81 15.45
CA GLY A 32 -12.26 4.18 16.71
C GLY A 32 -13.24 3.12 17.23
N ASN A 33 -13.60 3.15 18.51
CA ASN A 33 -14.46 2.14 19.15
C ASN A 33 -15.93 2.57 19.33
N ASP A 34 -16.39 3.60 18.61
CA ASP A 34 -17.77 4.08 18.71
C ASP A 34 -18.75 3.12 18.01
N ARG A 35 -19.48 2.33 18.81
CA ARG A 35 -20.44 1.33 18.32
C ARG A 35 -21.54 1.93 17.44
N ALA A 36 -22.03 3.13 17.77
CA ALA A 36 -23.11 3.76 17.00
C ALA A 36 -22.61 4.16 15.62
N ARG A 37 -21.45 4.82 15.54
CA ARG A 37 -20.83 5.22 14.25
C ARG A 37 -20.46 4.02 13.40
N ARG A 38 -19.93 2.95 14.01
CA ARG A 38 -19.61 1.71 13.28
C ARG A 38 -20.87 1.04 12.71
N LEU A 39 -21.97 1.01 13.47
CA LEU A 39 -23.24 0.47 12.99
C LEU A 39 -23.79 1.32 11.84
N GLU A 40 -23.74 2.64 11.96
CA GLU A 40 -24.19 3.55 10.92
C GLU A 40 -23.36 3.41 9.64
N LEU A 41 -22.03 3.32 9.76
CA LEU A 41 -21.15 3.09 8.62
C LEU A 41 -21.51 1.81 7.87
N LYS A 42 -21.75 0.72 8.61
CA LYS A 42 -22.16 -0.56 8.00
C LYS A 42 -23.45 -0.44 7.20
N THR A 43 -24.46 0.19 7.79
CA THR A 43 -25.77 0.40 7.15
C THR A 43 -25.64 1.26 5.89
N ARG A 44 -24.90 2.36 5.97
CA ARG A 44 -24.72 3.30 4.86
C ARG A 44 -23.94 2.72 3.69
N LEU A 45 -22.86 2.00 3.99
CA LEU A 45 -22.03 1.35 2.96
C LEU A 45 -22.60 0.00 2.50
N ARG A 46 -23.67 -0.50 3.15
CA ARG A 46 -24.29 -1.80 2.89
C ARG A 46 -23.28 -2.95 2.96
N ILE A 47 -22.39 -2.90 3.95
CA ILE A 47 -21.33 -3.88 4.14
C ILE A 47 -21.68 -4.88 5.23
N SER A 48 -21.32 -6.14 5.00
CA SER A 48 -21.49 -7.23 5.94
C SER A 48 -20.59 -7.10 7.17
N ASP A 49 -20.92 -7.83 8.24
CA ASP A 49 -20.08 -7.94 9.43
C ASP A 49 -18.67 -8.47 9.11
N ARG A 50 -18.59 -9.38 8.13
CA ARG A 50 -17.33 -9.95 7.66
C ARG A 50 -16.48 -8.88 6.98
N GLU A 51 -17.04 -8.15 6.01
CA GLU A 51 -16.34 -7.06 5.32
C GLU A 51 -15.90 -5.98 6.31
N PHE A 52 -16.76 -5.59 7.24
CA PHE A 52 -16.43 -4.61 8.27
C PHE A 52 -15.24 -5.06 9.15
N LYS A 53 -15.22 -6.34 9.56
CA LYS A 53 -14.11 -6.91 10.34
C LYS A 53 -12.81 -6.91 9.54
N LEU A 54 -12.86 -7.27 8.26
CA LEU A 54 -11.69 -7.26 7.38
C LEU A 54 -11.18 -5.84 7.14
N ALA A 55 -12.06 -4.89 6.84
CA ALA A 55 -11.73 -3.48 6.69
C ALA A 55 -11.04 -2.92 7.94
N THR A 56 -11.59 -3.24 9.12
CA THR A 56 -11.00 -2.85 10.42
C THR A 56 -9.62 -3.46 10.62
N TYR A 57 -9.46 -4.76 10.30
CA TYR A 57 -8.19 -5.47 10.42
C TYR A 57 -7.10 -4.82 9.55
N TYR A 58 -7.36 -4.64 8.25
CA TYR A 58 -6.38 -4.11 7.32
C TYR A 58 -6.09 -2.62 7.51
N THR A 59 -7.07 -1.83 7.98
CA THR A 59 -6.83 -0.43 8.36
C THR A 59 -5.79 -0.34 9.48
N ARG A 60 -5.92 -1.18 10.52
CA ARG A 60 -4.96 -1.23 11.64
C ARG A 60 -3.60 -1.75 11.21
N GLN A 61 -3.57 -2.79 10.38
CA GLN A 61 -2.32 -3.33 9.86
C GLN A 61 -1.57 -2.29 9.01
N ARG A 62 -2.27 -1.61 8.09
CA ARG A 62 -1.72 -0.53 7.28
C ARG A 62 -1.13 0.59 8.14
N LYS A 63 -1.81 0.99 9.22
CA LYS A 63 -1.27 1.99 10.15
C LYS A 63 0.08 1.57 10.73
N GLY A 64 0.22 0.31 11.10
CA GLY A 64 1.49 -0.26 11.57
C GLY A 64 2.58 -0.21 10.49
N VAL A 65 2.26 -0.65 9.28
CA VAL A 65 3.17 -0.60 8.12
C VAL A 65 3.61 0.83 7.79
N LEU A 66 2.70 1.81 7.82
CA LEU A 66 3.03 3.21 7.55
C LEU A 66 3.94 3.81 8.63
N ALA A 67 3.74 3.44 9.90
CA ALA A 67 4.61 3.87 11.00
C ALA A 67 6.01 3.25 10.88
N GLU A 68 6.10 1.96 10.54
CA GLU A 68 7.37 1.29 10.26
C GLU A 68 8.11 1.95 9.10
N ARG A 69 7.42 2.17 7.98
CA ARG A 69 7.94 2.83 6.79
C ARG A 69 8.55 4.21 7.10
N GLN A 70 7.85 5.01 7.90
CA GLN A 70 8.33 6.32 8.33
C GLN A 70 9.63 6.18 9.14
N ARG A 71 9.65 5.29 10.14
CA ARG A 71 10.83 5.04 10.97
C ARG A 71 12.04 4.60 10.13
N LEU A 72 11.85 3.63 9.22
CA LEU A 72 12.91 3.12 8.36
C LEU A 72 13.43 4.19 7.41
N THR A 73 12.56 5.02 6.86
CA THR A 73 12.95 6.15 6.01
C THR A 73 13.79 7.16 6.79
N GLU A 74 13.40 7.50 8.02
CA GLU A 74 14.18 8.39 8.89
C GLU A 74 15.56 7.81 9.22
N GLU A 75 15.64 6.52 9.54
CA GLU A 75 16.90 5.82 9.79
C GLU A 75 17.81 5.78 8.55
N ARG A 76 17.23 5.54 7.37
CA ARG A 76 17.93 5.57 6.08
C ARG A 76 18.55 6.94 5.82
N MET A 77 17.80 8.01 6.08
CA MET A 77 18.31 9.38 5.88
C MET A 77 19.52 9.73 6.76
N VAL A 78 19.64 9.10 7.93
CA VAL A 78 20.79 9.31 8.83
C VAL A 78 21.98 8.44 8.43
N ARG A 79 21.75 7.17 8.08
CA ARG A 79 22.84 6.20 7.88
C ARG A 79 23.39 6.18 6.46
N HIS A 80 22.52 6.28 5.46
CA HIS A 80 22.86 6.10 4.06
C HIS A 80 21.92 6.94 3.17
N PRO A 81 22.09 8.27 3.16
CA PRO A 81 21.19 9.17 2.44
C PRO A 81 21.29 9.04 0.91
N ASP A 82 22.37 8.46 0.38
CA ASP A 82 22.55 8.38 -1.06
C ASP A 82 21.69 7.25 -1.66
N PRO A 83 20.81 7.58 -2.63
CA PRO A 83 19.99 6.56 -3.29
C PRO A 83 20.84 5.66 -4.17
N THR A 84 20.48 4.39 -4.25
CA THR A 84 21.02 3.44 -5.23
C THR A 84 20.57 3.80 -6.66
N ALA A 85 21.15 3.16 -7.68
CA ALA A 85 20.72 3.36 -9.07
C ALA A 85 19.24 2.97 -9.28
N ALA A 86 18.79 1.88 -8.65
CA ALA A 86 17.40 1.45 -8.69
C ALA A 86 16.47 2.45 -7.99
N GLU A 87 16.86 2.97 -6.83
CA GLU A 87 16.10 4.01 -6.11
C GLU A 87 16.04 5.31 -6.88
N ARG A 88 17.11 5.71 -7.58
CA ARG A 88 17.07 6.86 -8.50
C ARG A 88 16.10 6.65 -9.65
N ALA A 89 16.04 5.45 -10.21
CA ALA A 89 15.08 5.09 -11.26
C ALA A 89 13.63 5.06 -10.77
N MET A 90 13.40 4.65 -9.51
CA MET A 90 12.08 4.74 -8.87
C MET A 90 11.72 6.18 -8.48
N GLY A 91 12.74 6.96 -8.12
CA GLY A 91 12.67 8.29 -7.51
C GLY A 91 12.15 8.27 -6.06
N TYR A 92 12.29 7.14 -5.37
CA TYR A 92 12.06 6.97 -3.93
C TYR A 92 12.97 5.88 -3.36
N TYR A 93 13.26 5.94 -2.07
CA TYR A 93 14.01 4.89 -1.36
C TYR A 93 13.17 3.62 -1.21
N ALA A 94 13.83 2.47 -1.12
CA ALA A 94 13.13 1.19 -0.92
C ALA A 94 12.30 1.19 0.38
N GLU A 95 12.77 1.89 1.41
CA GLU A 95 12.08 2.07 2.70
C GLU A 95 10.82 2.94 2.61
N GLN A 96 10.61 3.66 1.50
CA GLN A 96 9.38 4.41 1.25
C GLN A 96 8.27 3.57 0.62
N ILE A 97 8.56 2.31 0.26
CA ILE A 97 7.58 1.32 -0.18
C ILE A 97 7.01 0.63 1.05
N GLU A 98 5.70 0.35 1.05
CA GLU A 98 5.07 -0.41 2.13
C GLU A 98 5.72 -1.83 2.26
N SER A 99 6.02 -2.24 3.49
CA SER A 99 6.95 -3.35 3.75
C SER A 99 6.47 -4.71 3.22
N GLN A 100 5.15 -4.92 3.09
CA GLN A 100 4.58 -6.14 2.55
C GLN A 100 4.77 -6.32 1.04
N VAL A 101 5.01 -5.22 0.30
CA VAL A 101 5.05 -5.23 -1.18
C VAL A 101 6.41 -4.82 -1.74
N SER A 102 7.33 -4.34 -0.89
CA SER A 102 8.63 -3.80 -1.31
C SER A 102 9.46 -4.77 -2.16
N GLU A 103 9.65 -6.01 -1.71
CA GLU A 103 10.44 -7.00 -2.45
C GLU A 103 9.82 -7.37 -3.81
N ALA A 104 8.49 -7.43 -3.89
CA ALA A 104 7.79 -7.67 -5.14
C ALA A 104 7.96 -6.50 -6.11
N VAL A 105 7.90 -5.25 -5.65
CA VAL A 105 8.18 -4.08 -6.49
C VAL A 105 9.60 -4.17 -7.07
N LEU A 106 10.60 -4.44 -6.24
CA LEU A 106 11.99 -4.57 -6.70
C LEU A 106 12.17 -5.73 -7.68
N THR A 107 11.54 -6.87 -7.41
CA THR A 107 11.57 -8.04 -8.29
C THR A 107 10.94 -7.73 -9.65
N LEU A 108 9.80 -7.05 -9.67
CA LEU A 108 9.13 -6.68 -10.91
C LEU A 108 9.93 -5.65 -11.71
N ARG A 109 10.60 -4.69 -11.05
CA ARG A 109 11.51 -3.78 -11.77
C ARG A 109 12.67 -4.52 -12.45
N LYS A 110 13.25 -5.52 -11.78
CA LYS A 110 14.28 -6.39 -12.39
C LYS A 110 13.76 -7.17 -13.59
N LYS A 111 12.46 -7.52 -13.60
CA LYS A 111 11.78 -8.16 -14.74
C LYS A 111 11.39 -7.18 -15.87
N GLY A 112 11.69 -5.89 -15.72
CA GLY A 112 11.41 -4.86 -16.72
C GLY A 112 10.11 -4.08 -16.52
N TYR A 113 9.39 -4.28 -15.41
CA TYR A 113 8.15 -3.54 -15.13
C TYR A 113 8.43 -2.13 -14.58
N PRO A 114 8.03 -1.04 -15.27
CA PRO A 114 8.10 0.32 -14.73
C PRO A 114 7.01 0.58 -13.68
N THR A 115 7.29 0.21 -12.44
CA THR A 115 6.39 0.42 -11.29
C THR A 115 6.32 1.91 -10.90
N HIS A 116 5.12 2.39 -10.55
CA HIS A 116 4.92 3.79 -10.09
C HIS A 116 4.04 3.97 -8.85
N GLY A 117 3.38 2.91 -8.38
CA GLY A 117 2.60 2.92 -7.14
C GLY A 117 2.39 1.51 -6.60
N SER A 118 2.22 1.36 -5.28
CA SER A 118 1.93 0.07 -4.66
C SER A 118 1.33 0.23 -3.26
N GLY A 119 0.73 -0.85 -2.74
CA GLY A 119 0.32 -0.95 -1.34
C GLY A 119 -1.12 -1.39 -1.14
N TYR A 120 -1.69 -1.01 0.02
CA TYR A 120 -3.10 -1.23 0.33
C TYR A 120 -4.02 -0.38 -0.55
N GLY A 121 -5.00 -1.03 -1.19
CA GLY A 121 -6.06 -0.43 -1.99
C GLY A 121 -7.34 -0.16 -1.23
N ASP A 122 -8.45 -0.65 -1.79
CA ASP A 122 -9.78 -0.38 -1.29
C ASP A 122 -9.91 -0.81 0.17
N ILE A 123 -10.40 0.09 1.03
CA ILE A 123 -10.51 -0.16 2.47
C ILE A 123 -11.68 -1.08 2.80
N ILE A 124 -12.77 -1.00 2.04
CA ILE A 124 -14.00 -1.76 2.26
C ILE A 124 -13.89 -3.16 1.68
N LYS A 125 -13.25 -3.28 0.52
CA LYS A 125 -12.88 -4.55 -0.11
C LYS A 125 -11.35 -4.65 -0.14
N PRO A 126 -10.73 -5.01 1.00
CA PRO A 126 -9.28 -5.01 1.17
C PRO A 126 -8.56 -5.63 -0.02
N SER A 127 -7.72 -4.83 -0.66
CA SER A 127 -6.91 -5.25 -1.80
C SER A 127 -5.48 -4.76 -1.67
N GLN A 128 -4.59 -5.42 -2.40
CA GLN A 128 -3.20 -5.04 -2.58
C GLN A 128 -2.96 -4.82 -4.07
N PHE A 129 -2.14 -3.85 -4.44
CA PHE A 129 -1.80 -3.59 -5.84
C PHE A 129 -0.34 -3.16 -6.03
N ILE A 130 0.14 -3.31 -7.26
CA ILE A 130 1.29 -2.62 -7.85
C ILE A 130 0.83 -2.05 -9.19
N TYR A 131 0.99 -0.74 -9.37
CA TYR A 131 0.68 -0.03 -10.61
C TYR A 131 1.90 0.08 -11.53
N PHE A 132 1.61 0.05 -12.83
CA PHE A 132 2.57 0.16 -13.93
C PHE A 132 2.18 1.28 -14.88
N ASN A 133 3.13 1.74 -15.71
CA ASN A 133 2.79 2.58 -16.86
C ASN A 133 2.28 1.67 -18.01
N PRO A 134 0.99 1.74 -18.39
CA PRO A 134 0.39 0.83 -19.36
C PRO A 134 0.98 0.96 -20.76
N GLU A 135 1.48 2.14 -21.15
CA GLU A 135 2.10 2.37 -22.47
C GLU A 135 3.35 1.51 -22.67
N LYS A 136 3.94 1.02 -21.58
CA LYS A 136 5.18 0.25 -21.57
C LYS A 136 4.94 -1.25 -21.39
N ILE A 137 3.70 -1.71 -21.16
CA ILE A 137 3.39 -3.11 -20.82
C ILE A 137 2.06 -3.62 -21.45
N PRO A 138 1.98 -3.80 -22.78
CA PRO A 138 0.79 -4.37 -23.41
C PRO A 138 0.48 -5.82 -22.99
N LEU A 139 1.46 -6.53 -22.41
CA LEU A 139 1.43 -7.98 -22.16
C LEU A 139 0.50 -8.43 -21.02
N LEU A 140 0.13 -7.54 -20.08
CA LEU A 140 -0.68 -7.96 -18.92
C LEU A 140 -2.16 -8.18 -19.24
N THR A 141 -2.66 -7.58 -20.33
CA THR A 141 -4.08 -7.66 -20.71
C THR A 141 -4.57 -9.07 -21.00
N HIS A 142 -3.65 -9.99 -21.33
CA HIS A 142 -3.93 -11.40 -21.61
C HIS A 142 -3.21 -12.34 -20.64
N PHE A 143 -2.59 -11.80 -19.59
CA PHE A 143 -1.89 -12.62 -18.61
C PHE A 143 -2.90 -13.31 -17.69
N HIS A 144 -2.76 -14.62 -17.56
CA HIS A 144 -3.46 -15.41 -16.56
C HIS A 144 -2.43 -16.04 -15.62
N PHE A 145 -2.72 -16.02 -14.32
CA PHE A 145 -1.88 -16.73 -13.36
C PHE A 145 -1.88 -18.23 -13.66
N PRO A 146 -0.72 -18.92 -13.55
CA PRO A 146 -0.65 -20.36 -13.76
C PRO A 146 -1.65 -21.13 -12.90
N ASP A 147 -2.33 -22.12 -13.49
CA ASP A 147 -3.33 -22.94 -12.80
C ASP A 147 -2.77 -23.64 -11.55
N ALA A 148 -1.48 -23.98 -11.57
CA ALA A 148 -0.77 -24.55 -10.43
C ALA A 148 -0.78 -23.67 -9.17
N LEU A 149 -1.01 -22.36 -9.30
CA LEU A 149 -1.10 -21.43 -8.16
C LEU A 149 -2.51 -21.29 -7.59
N LYS A 150 -3.56 -21.77 -8.29
CA LYS A 150 -4.95 -21.67 -7.82
C LYS A 150 -5.14 -22.26 -6.41
N PRO A 151 -4.66 -23.48 -6.10
CA PRO A 151 -4.83 -24.04 -4.75
C PRO A 151 -4.14 -23.20 -3.66
N TYR A 152 -3.02 -22.56 -4.01
CA TYR A 152 -2.33 -21.66 -3.08
C TYR A 152 -3.16 -20.41 -2.81
N PHE A 153 -3.66 -19.74 -3.85
CA PHE A 153 -4.48 -18.53 -3.69
C PHE A 153 -5.79 -18.81 -2.95
N GLU A 154 -6.45 -19.93 -3.21
CA GLU A 154 -7.63 -20.39 -2.47
C GLU A 154 -7.31 -20.63 -1.00
N LYS A 155 -6.21 -21.33 -0.68
CA LYS A 155 -5.74 -21.54 0.70
C LYS A 155 -5.46 -20.22 1.41
N MET A 156 -4.83 -19.27 0.71
CA MET A 156 -4.57 -17.91 1.23
C MET A 156 -5.83 -17.05 1.27
N GLY A 157 -6.94 -17.50 0.68
CA GLY A 157 -8.18 -16.73 0.62
C GLY A 157 -7.99 -15.41 -0.12
N VAL A 158 -7.21 -15.42 -1.20
CA VAL A 158 -6.98 -14.25 -2.07
C VAL A 158 -7.48 -14.50 -3.49
N GLU A 159 -7.95 -13.45 -4.13
CA GLU A 159 -8.36 -13.47 -5.54
C GLU A 159 -7.35 -12.60 -6.33
N PRO A 160 -6.36 -13.19 -7.01
CA PRO A 160 -5.37 -12.43 -7.76
C PRO A 160 -5.95 -11.90 -9.07
N PHE A 161 -5.44 -10.76 -9.53
CA PHE A 161 -5.81 -10.15 -10.80
C PHE A 161 -4.60 -9.50 -11.47
N ALA A 162 -4.62 -9.48 -12.80
CA ALA A 162 -3.68 -8.77 -13.64
C ALA A 162 -4.46 -7.98 -14.69
N GLU A 163 -4.23 -6.67 -14.72
CA GLU A 163 -4.87 -5.71 -15.63
C GLU A 163 -3.76 -4.94 -16.35
N SER A 164 -4.10 -4.19 -17.40
CA SER A 164 -3.11 -3.46 -18.22
C SER A 164 -2.23 -2.48 -17.42
N GLU A 165 -2.78 -1.86 -16.37
CA GLU A 165 -2.11 -0.85 -15.57
C GLU A 165 -1.71 -1.31 -14.17
N ARG A 166 -2.08 -2.54 -13.76
CA ARG A 166 -1.80 -3.03 -12.41
C ARG A 166 -1.86 -4.54 -12.28
N VAL A 167 -1.16 -5.05 -11.28
CA VAL A 167 -1.35 -6.40 -10.74
C VAL A 167 -1.72 -6.29 -9.28
N GLY A 168 -2.49 -7.24 -8.76
CA GLY A 168 -2.85 -7.23 -7.36
C GLY A 168 -3.65 -8.45 -6.94
N PHE A 169 -4.24 -8.35 -5.76
CA PHE A 169 -5.16 -9.35 -5.26
C PHE A 169 -6.16 -8.74 -4.27
N ARG A 170 -7.37 -9.32 -4.20
CA ARG A 170 -8.36 -9.03 -3.16
C ARG A 170 -8.22 -10.02 -2.02
N CYS A 171 -8.39 -9.54 -0.80
CA CYS A 171 -8.26 -10.35 0.41
C CYS A 171 -9.64 -10.78 0.91
N GLY A 172 -9.93 -12.09 0.82
CA GLY A 172 -11.15 -12.70 1.36
C GLY A 172 -11.05 -13.05 2.84
N LYS A 173 -9.84 -13.03 3.43
CA LYS A 173 -9.59 -13.25 4.85
C LYS A 173 -8.50 -12.31 5.38
N ALA A 174 -8.34 -12.28 6.70
CA ALA A 174 -7.26 -11.54 7.35
C ALA A 174 -5.93 -12.29 7.13
N LEU A 175 -4.92 -11.58 6.63
CA LEU A 175 -3.57 -12.08 6.39
C LEU A 175 -2.56 -11.22 7.13
N SER A 176 -1.56 -11.83 7.77
CA SER A 176 -0.43 -11.11 8.38
C SER A 176 0.42 -10.40 7.31
N VAL A 177 1.32 -9.52 7.75
CA VAL A 177 2.25 -8.84 6.83
C VAL A 177 3.14 -9.86 6.11
N GLU A 178 3.56 -10.91 6.78
CA GLU A 178 4.37 -12.02 6.25
C GLU A 178 3.57 -12.83 5.23
N GLU A 179 2.30 -13.16 5.53
CA GLU A 179 1.43 -13.85 4.57
C GLU A 179 1.19 -12.99 3.31
N LEU A 180 1.07 -11.67 3.46
CA LEU A 180 0.98 -10.75 2.32
C LEU A 180 2.27 -10.74 1.49
N LYS A 181 3.44 -10.78 2.13
CA LYS A 181 4.74 -10.91 1.44
C LYS A 181 4.82 -12.22 0.65
N ASP A 182 4.37 -13.32 1.23
CA ASP A 182 4.38 -14.63 0.57
C ASP A 182 3.47 -14.64 -0.67
N VAL A 183 2.26 -14.06 -0.58
CA VAL A 183 1.37 -13.88 -1.75
C VAL A 183 2.04 -13.02 -2.82
N TRP A 184 2.67 -11.91 -2.41
CA TRP A 184 3.39 -11.02 -3.32
C TRP A 184 4.58 -11.70 -4.01
N SER A 185 5.34 -12.55 -3.30
CA SER A 185 6.43 -13.34 -3.90
C SER A 185 5.90 -14.25 -4.99
N LYS A 186 4.78 -14.95 -4.74
CA LYS A 186 4.17 -15.84 -5.74
C LYS A 186 3.68 -15.10 -6.98
N ILE A 187 3.07 -13.92 -6.79
CA ILE A 187 2.64 -13.08 -7.91
C ILE A 187 3.85 -12.56 -8.70
N ALA A 188 4.88 -12.05 -8.01
CA ALA A 188 6.08 -11.52 -8.66
C ALA A 188 6.86 -12.61 -9.40
N GLU A 189 6.95 -13.83 -8.84
CA GLU A 189 7.54 -15.01 -9.47
C GLU A 189 6.79 -15.41 -10.76
N ALA A 190 5.46 -15.42 -10.73
CA ALA A 190 4.61 -15.87 -11.83
C ALA A 190 4.60 -14.92 -13.03
N LEU A 191 4.83 -13.62 -12.82
CA LEU A 191 4.87 -12.63 -13.89
C LEU A 191 6.08 -12.85 -14.81
N PRO A 192 5.94 -12.76 -16.15
CA PRO A 192 7.04 -13.00 -17.08
C PRO A 192 8.11 -11.91 -16.99
N VAL A 193 9.31 -12.20 -17.49
CA VAL A 193 10.30 -11.15 -17.77
C VAL A 193 9.89 -10.46 -19.06
N ILE A 194 9.72 -9.14 -19.04
CA ILE A 194 9.23 -8.37 -20.20
C ILE A 194 10.33 -7.52 -20.86
N GLY A 195 11.51 -7.44 -20.25
CA GLY A 195 12.63 -6.68 -20.78
C GLY A 195 13.83 -6.67 -19.85
N PRO A 196 14.87 -5.90 -20.20
CA PRO A 196 15.95 -5.62 -19.27
C PRO A 196 15.42 -4.91 -18.02
N GLU A 197 16.20 -4.91 -16.95
CA GLU A 197 15.86 -4.21 -15.71
C GLU A 197 15.37 -2.77 -16.00
N SER A 198 14.18 -2.44 -15.48
CA SER A 198 13.58 -1.13 -15.69
C SER A 198 14.27 -0.08 -14.81
N LEU A 199 15.32 0.52 -15.37
CA LEU A 199 15.98 1.70 -14.83
C LEU A 199 15.37 3.01 -15.35
N THR A 200 14.33 2.94 -16.17
CA THR A 200 13.64 4.15 -16.65
C THR A 200 13.02 4.87 -15.46
N PRO A 201 13.29 6.18 -15.29
CA PRO A 201 12.63 7.01 -14.30
C PRO A 201 11.11 6.86 -14.39
N SER A 202 10.44 6.66 -13.27
CA SER A 202 8.99 6.76 -13.23
C SER A 202 8.61 8.22 -13.53
N GLU A 203 7.80 8.48 -14.55
CA GLU A 203 7.44 9.84 -15.00
C GLU A 203 6.60 10.62 -13.96
N THR A 204 5.94 9.92 -13.03
CA THR A 204 5.30 10.53 -11.86
C THR A 204 6.28 10.91 -10.75
N SER A 205 7.56 10.53 -10.90
CA SER A 205 8.65 10.80 -9.96
C SER A 205 9.38 12.11 -10.28
N VAL A 206 8.61 13.16 -10.56
CA VAL A 206 9.14 14.54 -10.65
C VAL A 206 9.15 15.24 -9.29
N MET A 207 8.74 14.54 -8.22
CA MET A 207 9.03 14.99 -6.87
C MET A 207 10.55 14.93 -6.70
N PRO A 208 11.27 16.07 -6.58
CA PRO A 208 12.69 16.01 -6.25
C PRO A 208 12.81 15.19 -4.97
N MET A 209 13.67 14.16 -4.97
CA MET A 209 14.11 13.53 -3.72
C MET A 209 14.49 14.67 -2.79
N ASN A 210 13.68 14.85 -1.74
CA ASN A 210 13.45 16.14 -1.15
C ASN A 210 14.75 16.61 -0.48
N LYS A 211 15.58 17.41 -1.18
CA LYS A 211 16.81 18.00 -0.64
C LYS A 211 16.54 18.92 0.57
N HIS A 212 15.27 19.16 0.90
CA HIS A 212 14.81 19.95 2.03
C HIS A 212 14.44 19.15 3.28
N LEU A 213 14.67 17.83 3.34
CA LEU A 213 14.91 17.15 4.61
C LEU A 213 16.38 17.34 5.04
N GLN A 214 16.88 18.59 5.01
CA GLN A 214 17.97 18.95 5.90
C GLN A 214 17.38 18.95 7.30
N VAL A 215 17.50 17.81 7.97
CA VAL A 215 17.24 17.71 9.40
C VAL A 215 18.19 18.73 10.05
N GLY A 216 17.64 19.85 10.50
CA GLY A 216 18.40 20.82 11.28
C GLY A 216 19.10 20.11 12.43
N PRO A 217 20.26 20.61 12.91
CA PRO A 217 21.11 19.89 13.85
C PRO A 217 20.31 19.41 15.06
N PHE A 218 20.31 18.10 15.26
CA PHE A 218 19.73 17.42 16.41
C PHE A 218 20.35 18.02 17.69
N LYS A 219 19.57 18.80 18.45
CA LYS A 219 19.95 19.22 19.80
C LYS A 219 19.50 18.13 20.77
N PRO A 220 20.42 17.31 21.33
CA PRO A 220 20.03 16.36 22.36
C PRO A 220 19.47 17.12 23.56
N LYS A 221 18.27 16.71 24.01
CA LYS A 221 17.71 17.20 25.28
C LYS A 221 18.68 16.81 26.40
N ARG A 222 19.22 17.82 27.10
CA ARG A 222 19.91 17.61 28.37
C ARG A 222 18.92 16.95 29.32
N GLN A 223 19.28 15.76 29.80
CA GLN A 223 18.65 15.18 30.98
C GLN A 223 19.01 16.09 32.16
N ILE A 224 17.99 16.53 32.90
CA ILE A 224 18.10 17.13 34.24
C ILE A 224 17.71 16.03 35.21
#